data_AF-A0A931EZ52-F1
#
_entry.id   AF-A0A931EZ52-F1
#
_cell.length_a   1.000
_cell.length_b   1.000
_cell.length_c   1.000
_cell.angle_alpha   90.00
_cell.angle_beta   90.00
_cell.angle_gamma   90.00
#
_symmetry.space_group_name_H-M   'P 1'
#
loop_
_entity.id
_entity.type
_entity.pdbx_description
1 polymer ?
#
loop_
_entity_poly.entity_id
_entity_poly.type
_entity_poly.pdbx_seq_one_letter_code
_entity_poly.pdbx_strand_id
1 'polypeptide(L)'
;MPDPIDPAMAAEAATHLDNLQKALQHLGLHTRLLTQDDRLPRLRVINPEATTMSEIISAAPKHDQWLFWWSWNEPITEVTHLAATAERIGYVLAATTPSVASPAPYDTAGTHFRATELHHPAPR
;
A
#
# COMPACT_ATOMS: atom_id res chain seq x y z
N MET A 1 9.14 -30.78 -4.18
CA MET A 1 10.04 -29.66 -4.52
C MET A 1 9.26 -28.79 -5.49
N PRO A 2 8.99 -27.51 -5.21
CA PRO A 2 8.39 -26.64 -6.22
C PRO A 2 9.28 -26.65 -7.46
N ASP A 3 8.67 -26.57 -8.64
CA ASP A 3 9.43 -26.49 -9.90
C ASP A 3 10.31 -25.23 -9.88
N PRO A 4 11.55 -25.31 -10.39
CA PRO A 4 12.42 -24.15 -10.48
C PRO A 4 11.79 -23.08 -11.37
N ILE A 5 11.89 -21.82 -10.94
CA ILE A 5 11.47 -20.68 -11.75
C ILE A 5 12.32 -20.66 -13.02
N ASP A 6 11.67 -20.47 -14.17
CA ASP A 6 12.38 -20.30 -15.44
C ASP A 6 13.33 -19.09 -15.34
N PRO A 7 14.65 -19.27 -15.55
CA PRO A 7 15.62 -18.19 -15.46
C PRO A 7 15.34 -17.06 -16.45
N ALA A 8 14.75 -17.34 -17.62
CA ALA A 8 14.37 -16.31 -18.58
C ALA A 8 13.24 -15.44 -18.04
N MET A 9 12.21 -16.04 -17.43
CA MET A 9 11.13 -15.30 -16.77
C MET A 9 11.64 -14.46 -15.61
N ALA A 10 12.57 -14.99 -14.81
CA ALA A 10 13.18 -14.24 -13.72
C ALA A 10 13.95 -13.01 -14.22
N ALA A 11 14.71 -13.15 -15.32
CA ALA A 11 15.44 -12.04 -15.93
C ALA A 11 14.51 -10.97 -16.54
N GLU A 12 13.42 -11.39 -17.18
CA GLU A 12 12.42 -10.46 -17.74
C GLU A 12 11.68 -9.70 -16.63
N ALA A 13 11.26 -10.41 -15.57
CA ALA A 13 10.67 -9.79 -14.37
C ALA A 13 11.64 -8.77 -13.74
N ALA A 14 12.93 -9.10 -13.61
CA ALA A 14 13.94 -8.18 -13.10
C ALA A 14 14.06 -6.92 -13.96
N THR A 15 14.01 -7.06 -15.29
CA THR A 15 14.06 -5.94 -16.24
C THR A 15 12.86 -5.01 -16.08
N HIS A 16 11.65 -5.56 -15.97
CA HIS A 16 10.45 -4.74 -15.74
C HIS A 16 10.49 -4.02 -14.39
N LEU A 17 10.97 -4.69 -13.34
CA LEU A 17 11.10 -4.09 -12.01
C LEU A 17 12.20 -3.02 -11.95
N ASP A 18 13.30 -3.17 -12.67
CA ASP A 18 14.34 -2.13 -12.79
C ASP A 18 13.82 -0.86 -13.48
N ASN A 19 13.00 -1.01 -14.53
CA ASN A 19 12.36 0.12 -15.18
C ASN A 19 11.36 0.83 -14.25
N LEU A 20 10.55 0.06 -13.51
CA LEU A 20 9.65 0.62 -12.50
C LEU A 20 10.42 1.29 -11.36
N GLN A 21 11.55 0.70 -10.94
CA GLN A 21 12.42 1.24 -9.91
C GLN A 21 12.86 2.67 -10.25
N LYS A 22 13.31 2.91 -11.49
CA LYS A 22 13.71 4.25 -11.96
C LYS A 22 12.54 5.23 -11.93
N ALA A 23 11.35 4.81 -12.38
CA ALA A 23 10.15 5.66 -12.34
C ALA A 23 9.77 6.05 -10.90
N LEU A 24 9.80 5.10 -9.96
CA LEU A 24 9.52 5.34 -8.54
C LEU A 24 10.56 6.27 -7.89
N GLN A 25 11.85 6.11 -8.24
CA GLN A 25 12.92 6.98 -7.74
C GLN A 25 12.77 8.43 -8.21
N HIS A 26 12.28 8.66 -9.44
CA HIS A 26 11.95 10.01 -9.91
C HIS A 26 10.81 10.66 -9.11
N LEU A 27 9.92 9.86 -8.50
CA LEU A 27 8.88 10.33 -7.58
C LEU A 27 9.36 10.47 -6.13
N GLY A 28 10.66 10.29 -5.87
CA GLY A 28 11.24 10.37 -4.51
C GLY A 28 11.00 9.14 -3.64
N LEU A 29 10.47 8.04 -4.19
CA LEU A 29 10.25 6.81 -3.44
C LEU A 29 11.54 5.99 -3.33
N HIS A 30 11.76 5.40 -2.15
CA HIS A 30 12.88 4.50 -1.91
C HIS A 30 12.54 3.09 -2.38
N THR A 31 13.47 2.46 -3.08
CA THR A 31 13.24 1.16 -3.71
C THR A 31 14.39 0.19 -3.48
N ARG A 32 14.06 -1.09 -3.36
CA ARG A 32 15.05 -2.18 -3.26
C ARG A 32 14.56 -3.43 -3.99
N LEU A 33 15.33 -3.88 -4.97
CA LEU A 33 15.10 -5.15 -5.64
C LEU A 33 15.46 -6.31 -4.70
N LEU A 34 14.59 -7.31 -4.64
CA LEU A 34 14.72 -8.53 -3.86
C LEU A 34 14.77 -9.71 -4.83
N THR A 35 15.91 -10.39 -4.88
CA THR A 35 16.14 -11.59 -5.70
C THR A 35 16.23 -12.83 -4.81
N GLN A 36 15.59 -13.93 -5.22
CA GLN A 36 15.63 -15.22 -4.54
C GLN A 36 15.67 -16.33 -5.60
N ASP A 37 16.43 -17.40 -5.37
CA ASP A 37 16.64 -18.44 -6.40
C ASP A 37 15.38 -19.25 -6.71
N ASP A 38 14.41 -19.29 -5.78
CA ASP A 38 13.19 -20.10 -5.86
C ASP A 38 11.93 -19.28 -6.23
N ARG A 39 12.05 -17.96 -6.49
CA ARG A 39 10.92 -17.07 -6.75
C ARG A 39 11.28 -15.98 -7.76
N LEU A 40 10.27 -15.47 -8.47
CA LEU A 40 10.46 -14.27 -9.29
C LEU A 40 10.94 -13.09 -8.41
N PRO A 41 11.80 -12.21 -8.95
CA PRO A 41 12.24 -11.02 -8.24
C PRO A 41 11.05 -10.12 -7.87
N ARG A 42 11.22 -9.37 -6.79
CA ARG A 42 10.20 -8.44 -6.28
C ARG A 42 10.83 -7.11 -5.92
N LEU A 43 10.08 -6.04 -6.03
CA LEU A 43 10.53 -4.69 -5.70
C LEU A 43 9.87 -4.24 -4.41
N ARG A 44 10.69 -4.00 -3.37
CA ARG A 44 10.23 -3.32 -2.17
C ARG A 44 10.24 -1.82 -2.39
N VAL A 45 9.14 -1.15 -2.04
CA VAL A 45 8.97 0.30 -2.19
C VAL A 45 8.60 0.91 -0.85
N ILE A 46 9.24 2.02 -0.48
CA ILE A 46 8.99 2.79 0.75
C ILE A 46 8.79 4.25 0.36
N ASN A 47 7.77 4.89 0.95
CA ASN A 47 7.66 6.33 0.92
C ASN A 47 8.47 6.92 2.09
N PRO A 48 9.55 7.70 1.84
CA PRO A 48 10.34 8.29 2.93
C PRO A 48 9.55 9.28 3.80
N GLU A 49 8.47 9.88 3.28
CA GLU A 49 7.57 10.75 4.05
C GLU A 49 6.59 9.95 4.94
N ALA A 50 6.44 8.65 4.70
CA ALA A 50 5.55 7.75 5.43
C ALA A 50 6.23 6.39 5.67
N THR A 51 7.39 6.41 6.34
CA THR A 51 8.28 5.24 6.50
C THR A 51 7.66 4.02 7.19
N THR A 52 6.55 4.20 7.91
CA THR A 52 5.79 3.11 8.56
C THR A 52 5.20 2.13 7.55
N MET A 53 5.09 2.52 6.27
CA MET A 53 4.54 1.67 5.23
C MET A 53 5.53 1.35 4.11
N SER A 54 5.53 0.08 3.69
CA SER A 54 6.26 -0.38 2.51
C SER A 54 5.42 -1.38 1.74
N GLU A 55 5.51 -1.35 0.41
CA GLU A 55 4.81 -2.28 -0.47
C GLU A 55 5.80 -3.23 -1.17
N ILE A 56 5.33 -4.43 -1.54
CA ILE A 56 6.07 -5.39 -2.34
C ILE A 56 5.38 -5.54 -3.70
N ILE A 57 6.06 -5.08 -4.75
CA ILE A 57 5.57 -5.15 -6.12
C ILE A 57 6.23 -6.33 -6.83
N SER A 58 5.43 -7.08 -7.58
CA SER A 58 5.93 -8.17 -8.43
C SER A 58 5.65 -7.86 -9.90
N ALA A 59 6.47 -8.40 -10.80
CA ALA A 59 6.17 -8.45 -12.23
C ALA A 59 5.98 -9.92 -12.62
N ALA A 60 4.85 -10.24 -13.24
CA ALA A 60 4.56 -11.60 -13.68
C ALA A 60 3.65 -11.59 -14.92
N PRO A 61 3.78 -12.59 -15.82
CA PRO A 61 2.94 -12.70 -16.99
C PRO A 61 1.52 -13.11 -16.62
N LYS A 62 0.55 -12.60 -17.39
CA LYS A 62 -0.84 -13.02 -17.41
C LYS A 62 -1.24 -13.19 -18.86
N HIS A 63 -1.31 -14.45 -19.31
CA HIS A 63 -1.40 -14.79 -20.74
C HIS A 63 -0.21 -14.16 -21.50
N ASP A 64 -0.46 -13.41 -22.57
CA ASP A 64 0.56 -12.83 -23.44
C ASP A 64 1.05 -11.44 -22.99
N GLN A 65 0.67 -11.00 -21.80
CA GLN A 65 1.00 -9.66 -21.28
C GLN A 65 1.71 -9.75 -19.93
N TRP A 66 2.66 -8.85 -19.71
CA TRP A 66 3.29 -8.66 -18.41
C TRP A 66 2.59 -7.55 -17.63
N LEU A 67 2.26 -7.85 -16.38
CA LEU A 67 1.61 -6.93 -15.46
C LEU A 67 2.48 -6.73 -14.22
N PHE A 68 2.36 -5.54 -13.62
CA PHE A 68 2.75 -5.35 -12.23
C PHE A 68 1.62 -5.80 -11.30
N TRP A 69 1.98 -6.32 -10.14
CA TRP A 69 1.07 -6.90 -9.17
C TRP A 69 1.35 -6.37 -7.77
N TRP A 70 0.28 -6.10 -7.04
CA TRP A 70 0.34 -5.86 -5.59
C TRP A 70 0.71 -7.13 -4.83
N SER A 71 1.19 -6.97 -3.60
CA SER A 71 1.47 -8.09 -2.71
C SER A 71 0.22 -8.92 -2.36
N TRP A 72 -0.97 -8.34 -2.50
CA TRP A 72 -2.27 -9.01 -2.34
C TRP A 72 -2.83 -9.62 -3.64
N ASN A 73 -1.99 -9.84 -4.64
CA ASN A 73 -2.31 -10.58 -5.88
C ASN A 73 -3.38 -9.91 -6.77
N GLU A 74 -3.50 -8.59 -6.70
CA GLU A 74 -4.30 -7.80 -7.63
C GLU A 74 -3.39 -7.14 -8.68
N PRO A 75 -3.77 -7.12 -9.97
CA PRO A 75 -3.00 -6.46 -11.00
C PRO A 75 -3.06 -4.93 -10.86
N ILE A 76 -1.92 -4.26 -11.06
CA ILE A 76 -1.80 -2.80 -11.04
C ILE A 76 -2.11 -2.26 -12.44
N THR A 77 -1.23 -2.57 -13.39
CA THR A 77 -1.20 -2.10 -14.79
C THR A 77 -0.18 -2.93 -15.58
N GLU A 78 -0.22 -2.83 -16.91
CA GLU A 78 0.81 -3.42 -17.79
C GLU A 78 2.18 -2.78 -17.57
N VAL A 79 3.24 -3.56 -17.80
CA VAL A 79 4.64 -3.12 -17.59
C VAL A 79 5.06 -1.97 -18.50
N THR A 80 4.31 -1.70 -19.57
CA THR A 80 4.48 -0.56 -20.48
C THR A 80 4.00 0.76 -19.87
N HIS A 81 3.13 0.72 -18.86
CA HIS A 81 2.51 1.91 -18.23
C HIS A 81 3.25 2.33 -16.95
N LEU A 82 4.57 2.53 -17.03
CA LEU A 82 5.44 2.79 -15.87
C LEU A 82 5.00 4.01 -15.03
N ALA A 83 4.69 5.14 -15.68
CA ALA A 83 4.31 6.37 -14.98
C ALA A 83 3.01 6.18 -14.18
N ALA A 84 1.96 5.65 -14.83
CA ALA A 84 0.68 5.35 -14.18
C ALA A 84 0.84 4.33 -13.03
N THR A 85 1.71 3.33 -13.21
CA THR A 85 2.05 2.36 -12.15
C THR A 85 2.66 3.08 -10.94
N ALA A 86 3.67 3.93 -11.18
CA ALA A 86 4.42 4.62 -10.14
C ALA A 86 3.54 5.61 -9.36
N GLU A 87 2.68 6.37 -10.05
CA GLU A 87 1.71 7.27 -9.44
C GLU A 87 0.74 6.52 -8.53
N ARG A 88 0.21 5.37 -8.98
CA ARG A 88 -0.71 4.56 -8.20
C ARG A 88 -0.05 3.97 -6.95
N ILE A 89 1.20 3.52 -7.06
CA ILE A 89 2.01 3.07 -5.91
C ILE A 89 2.23 4.22 -4.92
N GLY A 90 2.59 5.41 -5.42
CA GLY A 90 2.75 6.61 -4.60
C GLY A 90 1.48 6.98 -3.83
N TYR A 91 0.32 6.94 -4.51
CA TYR A 91 -0.98 7.20 -3.89
C TYR A 91 -1.30 6.23 -2.75
N VAL A 92 -1.14 4.92 -2.98
CA VAL A 92 -1.36 3.89 -1.96
C VAL A 92 -0.43 4.12 -0.76
N LEU A 93 0.86 4.38 -1.03
CA LEU A 93 1.86 4.62 0.01
C LEU A 93 1.65 5.93 0.79
N ALA A 94 0.98 6.93 0.22
CA ALA A 94 0.66 8.20 0.89
C ALA A 94 -0.61 8.12 1.76
N ALA A 95 -1.62 7.35 1.33
CA ALA A 95 -2.95 7.31 1.94
C ALA A 95 -3.00 6.70 3.37
N THR A 96 -1.92 6.07 3.86
CA THR A 96 -1.83 5.49 5.21
C THR A 96 -1.13 6.39 6.23
N THR A 97 -0.84 7.65 5.91
CA THR A 97 -0.54 8.61 6.98
C THR A 97 -1.88 9.10 7.54
N PRO A 98 -2.40 8.62 8.68
CA PRO A 98 -3.48 9.34 9.33
C PRO A 98 -2.94 10.73 9.67
N SER A 99 -3.44 11.74 8.96
CA SER A 99 -3.24 13.12 9.35
C SER A 99 -3.89 13.31 10.72
N VAL A 100 -3.11 13.19 11.80
CA VAL A 100 -3.51 13.72 13.10
C VAL A 100 -3.21 15.21 13.09
N ALA A 101 -4.07 15.96 12.39
CA ALA A 101 -4.09 17.41 12.48
C ALA A 101 -5.54 17.87 12.58
N SER A 102 -6.14 17.58 13.73
CA SER A 102 -7.17 18.45 14.28
C SER A 102 -7.00 18.49 15.81
N PRO A 103 -6.31 19.49 16.37
CA PRO A 103 -6.51 19.81 17.77
C PRO A 103 -7.88 20.48 17.88
N ALA A 104 -8.81 19.78 18.53
CA ALA A 104 -10.11 20.30 18.90
C ALA A 104 -9.97 21.61 19.70
N PRO A 105 -11.04 22.41 19.74
CA PRO A 105 -11.60 22.65 21.06
C PRO A 105 -13.01 22.08 21.10
N TYR A 106 -13.18 20.99 21.85
CA TYR A 106 -14.46 20.75 22.50
C TYR A 106 -14.63 21.88 23.50
N ASP A 107 -15.46 22.85 23.11
CA ASP A 107 -15.98 23.87 23.98
C ASP A 107 -16.61 23.19 25.20
N THR A 108 -15.95 23.34 26.34
CA THR A 108 -16.50 22.94 27.63
C THR A 108 -17.47 24.04 28.08
N ALA A 109 -18.67 24.04 27.51
CA ALA A 109 -19.80 24.76 28.06
C ALA A 109 -20.81 23.74 28.58
N GLY A 110 -20.88 23.66 29.91
CA GLY A 110 -21.78 22.77 30.61
C GLY A 110 -23.24 23.03 30.29
N THR A 111 -24.04 21.98 30.32
CA THR A 111 -25.43 22.07 30.77
C THR A 111 -25.76 20.79 31.50
N HIS A 112 -25.85 20.92 32.82
CA HIS A 112 -26.51 19.97 33.69
C HIS A 112 -27.90 19.64 33.12
N PHE A 113 -28.15 18.39 32.74
CA PHE A 113 -29.51 17.86 32.72
C PHE A 113 -29.71 17.09 34.02
N ARG A 114 -30.35 17.75 34.99
CA ARG A 114 -30.96 17.07 36.15
C ARG A 114 -32.13 16.24 35.62
N ALA A 115 -32.00 14.92 35.62
CA ALA A 115 -33.15 14.04 35.59
C ALA A 115 -33.75 14.03 37.00
N THR A 116 -34.89 14.68 37.17
CA THR A 116 -35.68 14.70 38.39
C THR A 116 -36.20 13.29 38.68
N GLU A 117 -35.92 12.80 39.89
CA GLU A 117 -36.55 11.63 40.49
C GLU A 117 -38.08 11.64 40.30
N LEU A 118 -38.60 10.57 39.69
CA LEU A 118 -40.01 10.18 39.82
C LEU A 118 -40.15 9.27 41.04
N HIS A 119 -40.63 9.86 42.13
CA HIS A 119 -41.20 9.24 43.33
C HIS A 119 -42.70 9.58 43.27
N HIS A 120 -43.69 8.68 43.21
CA HIS A 120 -44.14 7.59 44.09
C HIS A 120 -45.50 7.06 43.53
N PRO A 121 -46.26 6.08 44.12
CA PRO A 121 -45.98 5.09 45.16
C PRO A 121 -46.47 3.63 44.84
N ALA A 122 -46.28 2.75 45.83
CA ALA A 122 -46.55 1.31 45.95
C ALA A 122 -48.05 0.85 45.86
N PRO A 123 -48.29 -0.46 45.65
CA PRO A 123 -49.62 -1.07 45.55
C PRO A 123 -50.30 -1.35 46.90
N ARG A 124 -51.63 -1.55 46.86
CA ARG A 124 -52.49 -2.01 47.97
C ARG A 124 -52.69 -3.52 47.93
#